data_AF-X1P682-F1
#
_entry.id   AF-X1P682-F1
#
_cell.length_a   1.000
_cell.length_b   1.000
_cell.length_c   1.000
_cell.angle_alpha   90.00
_cell.angle_beta   90.00
_cell.angle_gamma   90.00
#
_symmetry.space_group_name_H-M   'P 1'
#
loop_
_entity.id
_entity.type
_entity.pdbx_description
1 polymer ?
#
loop_
_entity_poly.entity_id
_entity_poly.type
_entity_poly.pdbx_seq_one_letter_code
_entity_poly.pdbx_strand_id
1 'polypeptide(L)'
;MYYERMIIRPPSEANSFLLPVTIGCSHNKCAFCGTYIGVKLRIRRLEDIKQDIDKVAQNYSWSMRRVFLEAGDALICPQHRLVEVLNHLNKKFPYLDRVGTYATPQAALIKSIDELKELNQLGLKIAYMGVETGDEELLKKVEKGANYDQIV
;
A
#
# COMPACT_ATOMS: atom_id res chain seq x y z
N MET A 1 9.17 -6.51 -15.68
CA MET A 1 8.06 -5.52 -15.60
C MET A 1 6.77 -6.30 -15.53
N TYR A 2 5.93 -6.05 -14.52
CA TYR A 2 4.72 -6.83 -14.22
C TYR A 2 3.54 -6.37 -15.10
N TYR A 3 3.66 -6.56 -16.41
CA TYR A 3 2.83 -5.93 -17.45
C TYR A 3 1.35 -6.36 -17.52
N GLU A 4 0.92 -7.37 -16.75
CA GLU A 4 -0.41 -7.98 -16.90
C GLU A 4 -1.41 -7.58 -15.81
N ARG A 5 -1.21 -6.45 -15.12
CA ARG A 5 -2.06 -6.08 -13.97
C ARG A 5 -2.64 -4.68 -14.14
N MET A 6 -3.95 -4.59 -13.93
CA MET A 6 -4.63 -3.30 -13.81
C MET A 6 -4.03 -2.54 -12.62
N ILE A 7 -3.49 -1.37 -12.89
CA ILE A 7 -2.99 -0.44 -11.88
C ILE A 7 -4.12 0.49 -11.51
N ILE A 8 -4.52 0.47 -10.24
CA ILE A 8 -5.48 1.43 -9.67
C ILE A 8 -4.70 2.33 -8.72
N ARG A 9 -4.96 3.64 -8.82
CA ARG A 9 -4.41 4.65 -7.91
C ARG A 9 -5.41 5.79 -7.72
N PRO A 10 -5.42 6.47 -6.56
CA PRO A 10 -6.24 7.65 -6.36
C PRO A 10 -5.76 8.82 -7.24
N PRO A 11 -6.63 9.77 -7.64
CA PRO A 11 -6.22 10.94 -8.42
C PRO A 11 -5.10 11.77 -7.78
N SER A 12 -5.05 11.82 -6.44
CA SER A 12 -4.00 12.48 -5.66
C SER A 12 -2.60 11.88 -5.83
N GLU A 13 -2.51 10.66 -6.38
CA GLU A 13 -1.27 9.90 -6.63
C GLU A 13 -0.89 9.87 -8.12
N ALA A 14 -1.50 10.73 -8.96
CA ALA A 14 -1.26 10.77 -10.40
C ALA A 14 0.21 11.00 -10.79
N ASN A 15 0.97 11.72 -9.95
CA ASN A 15 2.38 12.04 -10.17
C ASN A 15 3.34 11.22 -9.30
N SER A 16 2.84 10.18 -8.63
CA SER A 16 3.66 9.35 -7.75
C SER A 16 4.42 8.28 -8.52
N PHE A 17 5.64 7.96 -8.10
CA PHE A 17 6.29 6.72 -8.52
C PHE A 17 5.48 5.55 -7.94
N LEU A 18 4.90 4.76 -8.83
CA LEU A 18 4.09 3.62 -8.45
C LEU A 18 5.01 2.41 -8.21
N LEU A 19 5.08 1.99 -6.94
CA LEU A 19 5.97 0.94 -6.49
C LEU A 19 5.14 -0.25 -5.96
N PRO A 20 5.09 -1.38 -6.68
CA PRO A 20 4.46 -2.57 -6.14
C PRO A 20 5.35 -3.12 -5.03
N VAL A 21 4.83 -3.18 -3.79
CA VAL A 21 5.50 -3.85 -2.66
C VAL A 21 4.85 -5.20 -2.40
N THR A 22 3.52 -5.21 -2.42
CA THR A 22 2.70 -6.41 -2.43
C THR A 22 2.04 -6.55 -3.79
N ILE A 23 1.41 -7.69 -3.99
CA ILE A 23 0.66 -8.03 -5.18
C ILE A 23 -0.65 -8.67 -4.71
N GLY A 24 -1.79 -8.25 -5.28
CA GLY A 24 -3.11 -8.71 -4.86
C GLY A 24 -3.65 -7.88 -3.68
N CYS A 25 -4.61 -8.45 -2.96
CA CYS A 25 -5.22 -7.88 -1.76
C CYS A 25 -5.22 -8.95 -0.66
N SER A 26 -4.96 -8.56 0.59
CA SER A 26 -4.92 -9.47 1.74
C SER A 26 -6.29 -10.09 2.07
N HIS A 27 -7.37 -9.34 1.84
CA HIS A 27 -8.73 -9.80 2.09
C HIS A 27 -9.33 -10.62 0.93
N ASN A 28 -9.18 -10.14 -0.31
CA ASN A 28 -9.54 -10.84 -1.56
C ASN A 28 -10.97 -11.43 -1.69
N LYS A 29 -11.93 -11.03 -0.84
CA LYS A 29 -13.26 -11.65 -0.80
C LYS A 29 -14.43 -10.68 -1.00
N CYS A 30 -14.20 -9.36 -1.04
CA CYS A 30 -15.27 -8.39 -1.23
C CYS A 30 -16.10 -8.70 -2.49
N ALA A 31 -17.41 -8.88 -2.32
CA ALA A 31 -18.31 -9.32 -3.40
C ALA A 31 -18.36 -8.39 -4.62
N PHE A 32 -17.98 -7.11 -4.46
CA PHE A 32 -17.97 -6.10 -5.50
C PHE A 32 -16.60 -5.88 -6.16
N CYS A 33 -15.53 -6.53 -5.68
CA CYS A 33 -14.16 -6.18 -6.09
C CYS A 33 -13.81 -6.73 -7.49
N GLY A 34 -13.88 -5.87 -8.52
CA GLY A 34 -13.44 -6.23 -9.87
C GLY A 34 -11.92 -6.26 -10.09
N THR A 35 -11.13 -5.84 -9.10
CA THR A 35 -9.69 -5.55 -9.29
C THR A 35 -8.76 -6.68 -8.86
N TYR A 36 -8.96 -7.21 -7.66
CA TYR A 36 -7.99 -8.12 -7.02
C TYR A 36 -8.52 -9.54 -6.82
N ILE A 37 -9.80 -9.81 -7.05
CA ILE A 37 -10.37 -11.16 -6.95
C ILE A 37 -9.58 -12.13 -7.83
N GLY A 38 -9.21 -13.27 -7.26
CA GLY A 38 -8.42 -14.30 -7.94
C GLY A 38 -6.90 -14.05 -7.94
N VAL A 39 -6.46 -12.86 -7.50
CA VAL A 39 -5.04 -12.53 -7.35
C VAL A 39 -4.60 -12.77 -5.92
N LYS A 40 -3.95 -13.92 -5.67
CA LYS A 40 -3.40 -14.25 -4.36
C LYS A 40 -2.41 -13.18 -3.87
N LEU A 41 -2.55 -12.81 -2.59
CA LEU A 41 -1.59 -11.93 -1.93
C LEU A 41 -0.19 -12.54 -1.99
N ARG A 42 0.78 -11.75 -2.43
CA ARG A 42 2.20 -12.06 -2.25
C ARG A 42 2.99 -10.80 -1.97
N ILE A 43 3.94 -10.90 -1.06
CA ILE A 43 4.92 -9.85 -0.78
C ILE A 43 6.08 -10.05 -1.77
N ARG A 44 6.50 -8.99 -2.46
CA ARG A 44 7.64 -9.08 -3.38
C ARG A 44 8.96 -9.24 -2.61
N ARG A 45 9.95 -9.85 -3.26
CA ARG A 45 11.31 -9.92 -2.74
C ARG A 45 11.87 -8.51 -2.60
N LEU A 46 12.63 -8.28 -1.54
CA LEU A 46 13.03 -6.91 -1.18
C LEU A 46 14.09 -6.40 -2.14
N GLU A 47 14.92 -7.32 -2.62
CA GLU A 47 15.97 -7.11 -3.60
C GLU A 47 15.36 -6.59 -4.90
N ASP A 48 14.24 -7.18 -5.35
CA ASP A 48 13.52 -6.74 -6.54
C ASP A 48 12.90 -5.35 -6.33
N ILE A 49 12.36 -5.06 -5.14
CA ILE A 49 11.81 -3.74 -4.80
C ILE A 49 12.92 -2.67 -4.79
N LYS A 50 14.04 -2.96 -4.10
CA LYS A 50 15.21 -2.06 -4.02
C LYS A 50 15.81 -1.82 -5.41
N GLN A 51 15.86 -2.85 -6.27
CA GLN A 51 16.34 -2.72 -7.65
C GLN A 51 15.45 -1.79 -8.49
N ASP A 52 14.12 -1.88 -8.34
CA ASP A 52 13.20 -0.98 -9.04
C ASP A 52 13.37 0.48 -8.57
N ILE A 53 13.51 0.69 -7.26
CA ILE A 53 13.81 2.00 -6.67
C ILE A 53 15.12 2.55 -7.25
N ASP A 54 16.17 1.74 -7.28
CA ASP A 54 17.49 2.14 -7.78
C ASP A 54 17.46 2.53 -9.25
N LYS A 55 16.72 1.79 -10.08
CA LYS A 55 16.54 2.11 -11.52
C LYS A 55 15.85 3.45 -11.71
N VAL A 56 14.81 3.76 -10.95
CA VAL A 56 14.11 5.05 -11.03
C VAL A 56 14.99 6.18 -10.51
N ALA A 57 15.74 5.95 -9.43
CA ALA A 57 16.65 6.94 -8.85
C ALA A 57 17.74 7.39 -9.82
N GLN A 58 18.20 6.54 -10.75
CA GLN A 58 19.20 6.93 -11.76
C GLN A 58 18.81 8.19 -12.55
N ASN A 59 17.52 8.40 -12.81
CA ASN A 59 17.03 9.52 -13.61
C ASN A 59 16.21 10.53 -12.82
N TYR A 60 15.60 10.12 -11.69
CA TYR A 60 14.62 10.92 -10.97
C TYR A 60 14.95 11.15 -9.49
N SER A 61 16.16 10.78 -9.03
CA SER A 61 16.59 10.94 -7.61
C SER A 61 16.22 12.31 -7.03
N TRP A 62 16.58 13.39 -7.73
CA TRP A 62 16.41 14.77 -7.26
C TRP A 62 15.04 15.39 -7.52
N SER A 63 14.17 14.73 -8.28
CA SER A 63 12.83 15.25 -8.63
C SER A 63 11.70 14.43 -8.04
N MET A 64 12.00 13.25 -7.47
CA MET A 64 10.99 12.38 -6.88
C MET A 64 10.46 12.97 -5.57
N ARG A 65 9.18 13.36 -5.57
CA ARG A 65 8.49 13.93 -4.40
C ARG A 65 7.49 12.98 -3.76
N ARG A 66 6.96 12.02 -4.53
CA ARG A 66 5.87 11.14 -4.09
C ARG A 66 6.05 9.70 -4.58
N VAL A 67 5.78 8.75 -3.71
CA VAL A 67 5.77 7.32 -4.02
C VAL A 67 4.43 6.76 -3.58
N PHE A 68 3.84 5.87 -4.38
CA PHE A 68 2.62 5.17 -4.04
C PHE A 68 2.90 3.67 -4.01
N LEU A 69 2.72 3.04 -2.85
CA LEU A 69 2.83 1.60 -2.71
C LEU A 69 1.57 0.96 -3.29
N GLU A 70 1.71 0.33 -4.47
CA GLU A 70 0.60 -0.21 -5.26
C GLU A 70 -0.01 -1.49 -4.66
N ALA A 71 -0.99 -2.01 -5.38
CA ALA A 71 -1.83 -3.16 -5.07
C ALA A 71 -2.88 -2.88 -3.99
N GLY A 72 -3.65 -3.91 -3.61
CA GLY A 72 -4.83 -3.73 -2.77
C GLY A 72 -4.53 -3.59 -1.29
N ASP A 73 -3.31 -3.93 -0.86
CA ASP A 73 -2.89 -3.83 0.52
C ASP A 73 -1.38 -3.92 0.66
N ALA A 74 -0.66 -2.79 0.76
CA ALA A 74 0.77 -2.83 1.06
C ALA A 74 1.04 -2.85 2.57
N LEU A 75 0.11 -2.34 3.38
CA LEU A 75 0.26 -2.21 4.83
C LEU A 75 0.31 -3.58 5.54
N ILE A 76 -0.29 -4.62 4.94
CA ILE A 76 -0.19 -6.01 5.41
C ILE A 76 1.25 -6.54 5.45
N CYS A 77 2.19 -5.90 4.73
CA CYS A 77 3.58 -6.32 4.70
C CYS A 77 4.21 -6.26 6.12
N PRO A 78 5.02 -7.24 6.53
CA PRO A 78 5.68 -7.24 7.83
C PRO A 78 6.42 -5.94 8.11
N GLN A 79 6.39 -5.46 9.35
CA GLN A 79 6.90 -4.14 9.71
C GLN A 79 8.33 -3.90 9.24
N HIS A 80 9.25 -4.81 9.58
CA HIS A 80 10.66 -4.71 9.19
C HIS A 80 10.85 -4.54 7.67
N ARG A 81 10.00 -5.18 6.85
CA ARG A 81 10.06 -5.07 5.39
C ARG A 81 9.64 -3.69 4.90
N LEU A 82 8.55 -3.15 5.45
CA LEU A 82 8.11 -1.79 5.12
C LEU A 82 9.13 -0.75 5.55
N VAL A 83 9.67 -0.88 6.76
CA VAL A 83 10.75 -0.01 7.27
C VAL A 83 11.97 -0.05 6.34
N GLU A 84 12.41 -1.21 5.89
CA GLU A 84 13.52 -1.32 4.94
C GLU A 84 13.22 -0.67 3.58
N VAL A 85 12.00 -0.81 3.06
CA VAL A 85 11.59 -0.17 1.80
C VAL A 85 11.58 1.36 1.96
N LEU A 86 10.95 1.87 3.02
CA LEU A 86 10.86 3.31 3.27
C LEU A 86 12.25 3.93 3.50
N ASN A 87 13.13 3.27 4.26
CA ASN A 87 14.51 3.73 4.44
C ASN A 87 15.26 3.79 3.10
N HIS A 88 15.10 2.76 2.25
CA HIS A 88 15.75 2.75 0.94
C HIS A 88 15.21 3.85 0.02
N LEU A 89 13.90 4.12 0.06
CA LEU A 89 13.27 5.24 -0.65
C LEU A 89 13.86 6.59 -0.20
N ASN A 90 13.90 6.86 1.11
CA ASN A 90 14.46 8.11 1.65
C ASN A 90 15.95 8.28 1.29
N LYS A 91 16.72 7.18 1.29
CA LYS A 91 18.13 7.22 0.85
C LYS A 91 18.29 7.57 -0.64
N LYS A 92 17.35 7.14 -1.48
CA LYS A 92 17.44 7.26 -2.95
C LYS A 92 16.72 8.49 -3.51
N PHE A 93 15.81 9.06 -2.74
CA PHE A 93 15.00 10.20 -3.11
C PHE A 93 15.09 11.26 -2.01
N PRO A 94 16.15 12.10 -2.00
CA PRO A 94 16.40 13.05 -0.90
C PRO A 94 15.31 14.12 -0.71
N TYR A 95 14.43 14.31 -1.71
CA TYR A 95 13.30 15.24 -1.65
C TYR A 95 11.94 14.53 -1.61
N LEU A 96 11.92 13.25 -1.21
CA LEU A 96 10.68 12.51 -1.03
C LEU A 96 9.85 13.14 0.10
N ASP A 97 8.70 13.69 -0.24
CA ASP A 97 7.82 14.33 0.75
C ASP A 97 6.81 13.33 1.32
N ARG A 98 6.37 12.36 0.51
CA ARG A 98 5.24 11.52 0.84
C ARG A 98 5.28 10.15 0.19
N VAL A 99 5.07 9.12 1.01
CA VAL A 99 4.65 7.79 0.58
C VAL A 99 3.17 7.60 0.91
N GLY A 100 2.40 7.14 -0.08
CA GLY A 100 0.99 6.76 0.07
C GLY A 100 0.78 5.26 -0.16
N THR A 101 -0.31 4.69 0.33
CA THR A 101 -0.67 3.28 0.05
C THR A 101 -2.16 3.03 0.14
N TYR A 102 -2.66 1.96 -0.49
CA TYR A 102 -3.93 1.35 -0.08
C TYR A 102 -3.73 0.47 1.15
N ALA A 103 -4.70 0.48 2.05
CA ALA A 103 -4.74 -0.39 3.21
C ALA A 103 -6.12 -1.01 3.39
N THR A 104 -6.17 -2.28 3.75
CA THR A 104 -7.40 -2.88 4.26
C THR A 104 -7.57 -2.54 5.75
N PRO A 105 -8.80 -2.51 6.28
CA PRO A 105 -9.01 -2.35 7.72
C PRO A 105 -8.23 -3.40 8.54
N GLN A 106 -8.18 -4.65 8.07
CA GLN A 106 -7.48 -5.74 8.76
C GLN A 106 -5.97 -5.47 8.85
N ALA A 107 -5.36 -4.99 7.76
CA ALA A 107 -3.94 -4.64 7.78
C ALA A 107 -3.62 -3.47 8.71
N ALA A 108 -4.54 -2.50 8.84
CA ALA A 108 -4.38 -1.42 9.81
C ALA A 108 -4.49 -1.93 11.26
N LEU A 109 -5.45 -2.83 11.54
CA LEU A 109 -5.72 -3.36 12.88
C LEU A 109 -4.62 -4.28 13.43
N ILE A 110 -3.88 -4.98 12.57
CA ILE A 110 -2.77 -5.83 13.02
C ILE A 110 -1.49 -5.03 13.37
N LYS A 111 -1.42 -3.75 12.98
CA LYS A 111 -0.29 -2.88 13.30
C LYS A 111 -0.55 -2.18 14.62
N SER A 112 0.42 -2.22 15.51
CA SER A 112 0.38 -1.41 16.72
C SER A 112 0.46 0.08 16.37
N ILE A 113 -0.01 0.93 17.28
CA ILE A 113 0.08 2.38 17.14
C ILE A 113 1.53 2.83 16.94
N ASP A 114 2.49 2.22 17.63
CA ASP A 114 3.90 2.61 17.53
C ASP A 114 4.52 2.16 16.20
N GLU A 115 4.13 1.01 15.65
CA GLU A 115 4.50 0.62 14.29
C GLU A 115 3.94 1.61 13.25
N LEU A 116 2.71 2.07 13.42
CA LEU A 116 2.11 3.08 12.53
C LEU A 116 2.81 4.44 12.64
N LYS A 117 3.19 4.86 13.85
CA LYS A 117 3.99 6.07 14.07
C LYS A 117 5.37 5.96 13.42
N GLU A 118 6.03 4.82 13.54
CA GLU A 118 7.31 4.56 12.89
C GLU A 118 7.19 4.68 11.36
N LEU A 119 6.21 4.01 10.75
CA LEU A 119 5.97 4.13 9.31
C LEU A 119 5.67 5.58 8.90
N ASN A 120 4.89 6.31 9.71
CA ASN A 120 4.64 7.73 9.47
C ASN A 120 5.92 8.54 9.50
N GLN A 121 6.76 8.39 10.52
CA GLN A 121 8.04 9.09 10.64
C GLN A 121 8.96 8.82 9.44
N LEU A 122 8.94 7.60 8.92
CA LEU A 122 9.68 7.20 7.72
C LEU A 122 9.05 7.67 6.39
N GLY A 123 7.93 8.39 6.43
CA GLY A 123 7.34 9.06 5.27
C GLY A 123 6.06 8.43 4.73
N LEU A 124 5.55 7.34 5.29
CA LEU A 124 4.21 6.81 4.95
C LEU A 124 3.13 7.69 5.58
N LYS A 125 2.75 8.77 4.89
CA LYS A 125 1.86 9.80 5.44
C LYS A 125 0.38 9.59 5.09
N ILE A 126 0.05 8.77 4.10
CA ILE A 126 -1.34 8.52 3.69
C ILE A 126 -1.58 7.03 3.48
N ALA A 127 -2.64 6.52 4.11
CA ALA A 127 -3.22 5.23 3.80
C ALA A 127 -4.67 5.44 3.33
N TYR A 128 -4.98 5.05 2.10
CA TYR A 128 -6.34 5.04 1.56
C TYR A 128 -7.01 3.75 2.01
N MET A 129 -7.89 3.87 2.99
CA MET A 129 -8.60 2.72 3.56
C MET A 129 -9.95 2.54 2.88
N GLY A 130 -10.23 1.33 2.40
CA GLY A 130 -11.55 0.99 1.87
C GLY A 130 -12.52 0.75 3.01
N VAL A 131 -13.30 1.77 3.39
CA VAL A 131 -14.38 1.67 4.39
C VAL A 131 -15.65 1.09 3.76
N GLU A 132 -15.98 1.55 2.54
CA GLU A 132 -17.19 1.23 1.75
C GLU A 132 -18.52 1.68 2.36
N THR A 133 -18.80 1.30 3.62
CA THR A 133 -20.05 1.60 4.32
C THR A 133 -19.89 1.45 5.83
N GLY A 134 -20.71 2.17 6.60
CA GLY A 134 -20.89 1.97 8.05
C GLY A 134 -22.10 1.11 8.41
N ASP A 135 -22.78 0.52 7.43
CA ASP A 135 -23.90 -0.39 7.67
C ASP A 135 -23.39 -1.82 7.92
N GLU A 136 -23.58 -2.32 9.14
CA GLU A 136 -23.13 -3.64 9.59
C GLU A 136 -23.73 -4.80 8.78
N GLU A 137 -25.00 -4.71 8.36
CA GLU A 137 -25.63 -5.74 7.52
C GLU A 137 -25.04 -5.72 6.12
N LEU A 138 -24.80 -4.54 5.57
CA LEU A 138 -24.19 -4.40 4.26
C LEU A 138 -22.73 -4.88 4.26
N LEU A 139 -21.94 -4.57 5.30
CA LEU A 139 -20.56 -5.06 5.45
C LEU A 139 -20.49 -6.59 5.40
N LYS A 140 -21.44 -7.27 6.06
CA LYS A 140 -21.58 -8.74 6.00
C LYS A 140 -21.98 -9.21 4.61
N LYS A 141 -22.99 -8.57 4.01
CA LYS A 141 -23.50 -8.93 2.67
C LYS A 141 -22.44 -8.81 1.57
N VAL A 142 -21.56 -7.80 1.65
CA VAL A 142 -20.48 -7.61 0.67
C VAL A 142 -19.19 -8.33 1.04
N GLU A 143 -19.21 -9.13 2.11
CA GLU A 143 -18.04 -9.83 2.66
C GLU A 143 -16.85 -8.88 2.85
N LYS A 144 -17.02 -7.74 3.53
CA LYS A 144 -15.91 -6.77 3.70
C LYS A 144 -14.80 -7.27 4.64
N GLY A 145 -15.13 -8.24 5.50
CA GLY A 145 -14.21 -8.86 6.45
C GLY A 145 -13.88 -8.01 7.68
N ALA A 146 -14.57 -6.89 7.88
CA ALA A 146 -14.47 -6.04 9.06
C ALA A 146 -15.87 -5.52 9.44
N ASN A 147 -16.07 -5.24 10.71
CA ASN A 147 -17.34 -4.74 11.27
C ASN A 147 -17.31 -3.21 11.47
N TYR A 148 -18.43 -2.64 11.91
CA TYR A 148 -18.54 -1.20 12.18
C TYR A 148 -17.47 -0.68 13.14
N ASP A 149 -17.34 -1.30 14.32
CA ASP A 149 -16.42 -0.88 15.38
C ASP A 149 -14.93 -0.94 14.99
N GLN A 150 -14.61 -1.78 14.00
CA GLN A 150 -13.26 -1.93 13.46
C GLN A 150 -12.89 -0.85 12.45
N ILE A 151 -13.87 -0.16 11.86
CA ILE A 151 -13.67 0.75 10.74
C ILE A 151 -13.94 2.22 11.12
N VAL A 152 -14.91 2.46 12.03
CA VAL A 152 -15.40 3.79 12.43
C VAL A 152 -14.91 4.14 13.83
#